data_AF-A0AAD5VQ94-F1
#
_entry.id   AF-A0AAD5VQ94-F1
#
_cell.length_a   1.000
_cell.length_b   1.000
_cell.length_c   1.000
_cell.angle_alpha   90.00
_cell.angle_beta   90.00
_cell.angle_gamma   90.00
#
_symmetry.space_group_name_H-M   'P 1'
#
loop_
_entity.id
_entity.type
_entity.pdbx_description
1 polymer ?
#
loop_
_entity_poly.entity_id
_entity_poly.type
_entity_poly.pdbx_seq_one_letter_code
_entity_poly.pdbx_strand_id
1 'polypeptide(L)'
;MPVFSDARNTQISNSQFNDYSETLNINSGKRSGEWAGSDQSDLPVLTSGSGMKKLLEYSIEEAAHGSAAQWPPPQCHSSTREEYIEALTVWGKGTASKPSQMIIWVKGPAGVRKSTIAQTCADQLDDMLAGVFFFSQLNFCNYPNKFFTTLSHQLAMWFPISGYADLIDEAVHLDNTIVGKTLVGQFRHLYSDPFHKLSDMQQPFPSKTIIVDGLDKCSGNDSQTAIINIIVNSVASKSTPFRWLILSRLKPYIVAAFNNASLSPIIHQIELIILPELNPEIHHFFTGKLTEICTKRGIESSWLADKDIATLVDISAGLFAHSHALAHFIDDPDSEGPQHQLQVILSQAGEIKQAGEKHPLAALDLFYDILVLKRIPETRCRAIQQILLVCSIVLPNKVDYDRKAELIRNVLRKTEDQFLDLCWSLHSVAMLDSSTAAKLPFYHASFMDFMEDQC
;
A
#
# COMPACT_ATOMS: atom_id res chain seq x y z
N MET A 1 -47.61 -22.27 27.57
CA MET A 1 -47.79 -23.57 26.90
C MET A 1 -46.46 -23.95 26.28
N PRO A 2 -45.87 -25.12 26.59
CA PRO A 2 -44.61 -25.50 25.98
C PRO A 2 -44.88 -25.87 24.51
N VAL A 3 -44.27 -25.15 23.58
CA VAL A 3 -44.58 -25.23 22.14
C VAL A 3 -44.02 -26.49 21.48
N PHE A 4 -43.15 -27.25 22.16
CA PHE A 4 -42.56 -28.48 21.63
C PHE A 4 -42.36 -29.52 22.73
N SER A 5 -43.36 -30.34 23.01
CA SER A 5 -43.24 -31.40 24.03
C SER A 5 -42.79 -32.77 23.50
N ASP A 6 -42.53 -32.95 22.20
CA ASP A 6 -42.11 -34.25 21.64
C ASP A 6 -41.26 -34.17 20.35
N ALA A 7 -40.51 -33.07 20.15
CA ALA A 7 -39.64 -32.96 18.98
C ALA A 7 -38.35 -33.81 19.14
N ARG A 8 -38.03 -34.63 18.13
CA ARG A 8 -36.73 -35.30 17.97
C ARG A 8 -36.19 -35.00 16.57
N ASN A 9 -34.87 -34.85 16.45
CA ASN A 9 -34.14 -34.48 15.22
C ASN A 9 -34.52 -33.09 14.63
N THR A 10 -34.55 -32.04 15.46
CA THR A 10 -34.73 -30.67 14.97
C THR A 10 -33.38 -30.05 14.62
N GLN A 11 -33.28 -29.46 13.42
CA GLN A 11 -32.15 -28.63 13.01
C GLN A 11 -32.60 -27.17 12.99
N ILE A 12 -31.90 -26.30 13.72
CA ILE A 12 -32.20 -24.86 13.77
C ILE A 12 -31.11 -24.13 12.99
N SER A 13 -31.50 -23.39 11.96
CA SER A 13 -30.62 -22.53 11.18
C SER A 13 -31.04 -21.07 11.36
N ASN A 14 -30.04 -20.18 11.51
CA ASN A 14 -30.20 -18.73 11.71
C ASN A 14 -31.02 -18.32 12.94
N SER A 15 -30.56 -18.65 14.14
CA SER A 15 -31.07 -18.03 15.39
C SER A 15 -29.97 -17.25 16.10
N GLN A 16 -30.28 -16.02 16.52
CA GLN A 16 -29.47 -15.24 17.46
C GLN A 16 -29.99 -15.49 18.87
N PHE A 17 -29.16 -16.04 19.75
CA PHE A 17 -29.45 -16.12 21.17
C PHE A 17 -28.77 -14.97 21.89
N ASN A 18 -29.57 -14.10 22.52
CA ASN A 18 -29.07 -13.14 23.49
C ASN A 18 -28.98 -13.86 24.84
N ASP A 19 -27.77 -13.86 25.40
CA ASP A 19 -27.42 -14.54 26.65
C ASP A 19 -28.18 -13.92 27.83
N TYR A 20 -29.22 -14.61 28.31
CA TYR A 20 -29.76 -14.43 29.65
C TYR A 20 -29.45 -15.71 30.40
N SER A 21 -28.66 -15.56 31.46
CA SER A 21 -28.16 -16.60 32.36
C SER A 21 -29.24 -17.62 32.74
N GLU A 22 -29.08 -18.86 32.31
CA GLU A 22 -29.45 -20.07 33.06
C GLU A 22 -28.85 -21.32 32.38
N THR A 23 -28.17 -22.12 33.20
CA THR A 23 -27.36 -23.30 32.84
C THR A 23 -28.10 -24.36 32.02
N LEU A 24 -27.57 -24.73 30.85
CA LEU A 24 -27.95 -25.93 30.11
C LEU A 24 -26.81 -26.95 30.12
N ASN A 25 -26.93 -27.96 31.00
CA ASN A 25 -26.09 -29.16 31.02
C ASN A 25 -26.57 -30.14 29.94
N ILE A 26 -25.73 -30.42 28.94
CA ILE A 26 -25.94 -31.53 27.99
C ILE A 26 -25.06 -32.70 28.44
N ASN A 27 -25.65 -33.65 29.17
CA ASN A 27 -25.02 -34.94 29.49
C ASN A 27 -25.25 -35.91 28.33
N SER A 28 -24.23 -36.16 27.50
CA SER A 28 -24.19 -37.32 26.62
C SER A 28 -23.62 -38.52 27.37
N GLY A 29 -24.52 -39.33 27.94
CA GLY A 29 -24.16 -40.58 28.60
C GLY A 29 -23.76 -41.66 27.60
N LYS A 30 -22.51 -42.14 27.69
CA LYS A 30 -22.12 -43.55 27.55
C LYS A 30 -20.80 -43.77 28.29
N ARG A 31 -20.91 -44.20 29.56
CA ARG A 31 -19.81 -44.76 30.36
C ARG A 31 -19.93 -46.28 30.37
N SER A 32 -18.95 -46.96 29.79
CA SER A 32 -18.47 -48.26 30.28
C SER A 32 -17.09 -47.99 30.91
N GLY A 33 -16.87 -48.46 32.15
CA GLY A 33 -15.64 -48.25 32.94
C GLY A 33 -14.37 -48.67 32.18
N GLU A 34 -13.20 -48.10 32.46
CA GLU A 34 -12.46 -48.23 33.72
C GLU A 34 -11.78 -46.93 34.17
N TRP A 35 -11.54 -46.80 35.48
CA TRP A 35 -10.77 -45.72 36.09
C TRP A 35 -9.29 -46.11 36.22
N ALA A 36 -8.39 -45.30 35.68
CA ALA A 36 -7.01 -45.18 36.14
C ALA A 36 -6.50 -43.76 35.85
N GLY A 37 -5.76 -43.17 36.81
CA GLY A 37 -5.26 -41.78 36.79
C GLY A 37 -4.35 -41.44 35.60
N SER A 38 -3.94 -40.21 35.37
CA SER A 38 -3.50 -39.14 36.26
C SER A 38 -3.36 -37.84 35.44
N ASP A 39 -3.36 -36.70 36.12
CA ASP A 39 -2.97 -35.35 35.65
C ASP A 39 -2.33 -35.28 34.26
N GLN A 40 -3.11 -34.80 33.29
CA GLN A 40 -2.58 -34.28 32.05
C GLN A 40 -3.06 -32.83 31.96
N SER A 41 -2.09 -31.93 32.08
CA SER A 41 -2.24 -30.49 31.83
C SER A 41 -3.19 -30.24 30.64
N ASP A 42 -4.23 -29.44 30.86
CA ASP A 42 -5.08 -28.87 29.81
C ASP A 42 -4.22 -27.99 28.88
N LEU A 43 -3.44 -28.62 28.00
CA LEU A 43 -2.83 -27.97 26.86
C LEU A 43 -3.97 -27.67 25.88
N PRO A 44 -4.01 -26.46 25.28
CA PRO A 44 -4.99 -26.14 24.25
C PRO A 44 -4.99 -27.24 23.18
N VAL A 45 -6.16 -27.80 22.87
CA VAL A 45 -6.29 -28.72 21.75
C VAL A 45 -5.91 -27.97 20.48
N LEU A 46 -4.79 -28.35 19.86
CA LEU A 46 -4.30 -27.79 18.60
C LEU A 46 -5.32 -28.07 17.49
N THR A 47 -6.26 -27.16 17.31
CA THR A 47 -7.10 -27.12 16.11
C THR A 47 -6.27 -26.54 14.97
N SER A 48 -5.83 -27.38 14.04
CA SER A 48 -5.06 -26.98 12.86
C SER A 48 -5.72 -25.78 12.16
N GLY A 49 -4.93 -24.74 11.90
CA GLY A 49 -5.33 -23.50 11.24
C GLY A 49 -5.80 -22.38 12.17
N SER A 50 -5.92 -22.60 13.48
CA SER A 50 -6.36 -21.58 14.43
C SER A 50 -5.34 -20.44 14.60
N GLY A 51 -4.05 -20.73 14.56
CA GLY A 51 -3.00 -19.71 14.64
C GLY A 51 -2.92 -18.90 13.36
N MET A 52 -3.01 -19.57 12.21
CA MET A 52 -3.06 -18.93 10.89
C MET A 52 -4.25 -17.98 10.75
N LYS A 53 -5.43 -18.38 11.22
CA LYS A 53 -6.60 -17.49 11.26
C LYS A 53 -6.32 -16.23 12.08
N LYS A 54 -5.65 -16.38 13.23
CA LYS A 54 -5.30 -15.24 14.09
C LYS A 54 -4.28 -14.32 13.44
N LEU A 55 -3.29 -14.89 12.74
CA LEU A 55 -2.31 -14.13 11.98
C LEU A 55 -2.98 -13.30 10.87
N LEU A 56 -3.95 -13.87 10.17
CA LEU A 56 -4.73 -13.20 9.13
C LEU A 56 -5.53 -12.01 9.68
N GLU A 57 -6.20 -12.17 10.83
CA GLU A 57 -6.93 -11.07 11.50
C GLU A 57 -6.05 -9.82 11.77
N TYR A 58 -4.75 -10.06 11.98
CA TYR A 58 -3.74 -9.05 12.28
C TYR A 58 -2.86 -8.70 11.08
N SER A 59 -3.24 -9.13 9.89
CA SER A 59 -2.62 -8.76 8.62
C SER A 59 -3.36 -7.61 7.92
N ILE A 60 -2.77 -7.04 6.88
CA ILE A 60 -3.40 -6.08 5.97
C ILE A 60 -3.34 -6.64 4.55
N GLU A 61 -4.45 -7.21 4.08
CA GLU A 61 -4.53 -7.78 2.73
C GLU A 61 -4.37 -6.70 1.65
N GLU A 62 -4.78 -5.46 1.96
CA GLU A 62 -4.64 -4.28 1.10
C GLU A 62 -3.18 -3.90 0.81
N ALA A 63 -2.25 -4.32 1.67
CA ALA A 63 -0.82 -4.08 1.49
C ALA A 63 -0.12 -5.14 0.63
N ALA A 64 -0.78 -6.26 0.33
CA ALA A 64 -0.22 -7.38 -0.43
C ALA A 64 -0.30 -7.14 -1.95
N HIS A 65 0.63 -7.71 -2.71
CA HIS A 65 0.59 -7.66 -4.18
C HIS A 65 -0.69 -8.31 -4.73
N GLY A 66 -1.29 -7.71 -5.78
CA GLY A 66 -2.52 -8.22 -6.40
C GLY A 66 -3.81 -7.90 -5.63
N SER A 67 -3.73 -7.12 -4.54
CA SER A 67 -4.92 -6.69 -3.81
C SER A 67 -5.79 -5.73 -4.63
N ALA A 68 -7.12 -5.81 -4.48
CA ALA A 68 -8.06 -4.87 -5.09
C ALA A 68 -7.80 -3.41 -4.67
N ALA A 69 -7.20 -3.19 -3.50
CA ALA A 69 -6.81 -1.85 -3.04
C ALA A 69 -5.69 -1.20 -3.87
N GLN A 70 -5.01 -1.98 -4.72
CA GLN A 70 -3.98 -1.51 -5.65
C GLN A 70 -4.52 -1.35 -7.07
N TRP A 71 -5.82 -1.57 -7.31
CA TRP A 71 -6.42 -1.41 -8.62
C TRP A 71 -6.89 0.03 -8.88
N PRO A 72 -6.66 0.57 -10.10
CA PRO A 72 -5.78 0.03 -11.15
C PRO A 72 -4.30 0.15 -10.74
N PRO A 73 -3.45 -0.83 -11.08
CA PRO A 73 -2.03 -0.74 -10.76
C PRO A 73 -1.43 0.48 -11.46
N PRO A 74 -0.58 1.30 -10.79
CA PRO A 74 0.13 2.39 -11.43
C PRO A 74 0.92 1.89 -12.67
N GLN A 75 0.40 2.19 -13.86
CA GLN A 75 0.87 1.62 -15.13
C GLN A 75 2.22 2.18 -15.57
N CYS A 76 3.26 1.36 -15.65
CA CYS A 76 4.51 1.72 -16.32
C CYS A 76 4.30 1.86 -17.83
N HIS A 77 4.21 3.10 -18.35
CA HIS A 77 4.52 3.31 -19.77
C HIS A 77 5.97 2.87 -20.02
N SER A 78 6.13 2.04 -21.04
CA SER A 78 7.12 0.96 -21.15
C SER A 78 8.33 1.30 -22.02
N SER A 79 9.34 1.99 -21.50
CA SER A 79 10.62 2.04 -22.24
C SER A 79 11.89 2.37 -21.45
N THR A 80 11.83 2.88 -20.22
CA THR A 80 13.03 3.55 -19.66
C THR A 80 13.27 3.40 -18.16
N ARG A 81 12.29 2.88 -17.39
CA ARG A 81 12.60 2.23 -16.11
C ARG A 81 12.87 0.73 -16.27
N GLU A 82 12.84 0.24 -17.50
CA GLU A 82 13.09 -1.16 -17.85
C GLU A 82 14.48 -1.59 -17.39
N GLU A 83 15.52 -0.77 -17.56
CA GLU A 83 16.87 -1.12 -17.08
C GLU A 83 16.91 -1.31 -15.56
N TYR A 84 16.25 -0.43 -14.80
CA TYR A 84 16.13 -0.59 -13.35
C TYR A 84 15.33 -1.83 -12.99
N ILE A 85 14.16 -2.01 -13.61
CA ILE A 85 13.28 -3.15 -13.35
C ILE A 85 14.00 -4.45 -13.67
N GLU A 86 14.67 -4.53 -14.83
CA GLU A 86 15.46 -5.69 -15.25
C GLU A 86 16.58 -5.98 -14.27
N ALA A 87 17.39 -4.97 -13.91
CA ALA A 87 18.49 -5.14 -12.95
C ALA A 87 17.97 -5.63 -11.57
N LEU A 88 16.86 -5.06 -11.09
CA LEU A 88 16.23 -5.45 -9.84
C LEU A 88 15.63 -6.85 -9.90
N THR A 89 14.98 -7.21 -11.00
CA THR A 89 14.41 -8.55 -11.22
C THR A 89 15.51 -9.61 -11.32
N VAL A 90 16.59 -9.34 -12.07
CA VAL A 90 17.77 -10.24 -12.17
C VAL A 90 18.43 -10.43 -10.80
N TRP A 91 18.55 -9.36 -10.01
CA TRP A 91 19.04 -9.45 -8.64
C TRP A 91 18.10 -10.27 -7.74
N GLY A 92 16.79 -10.03 -7.81
CA GLY A 92 15.79 -10.73 -7.00
C GLY A 92 15.69 -12.22 -7.33
N LYS A 93 15.99 -12.61 -8.57
CA LYS A 93 16.12 -14.01 -9.01
C LYS A 93 17.38 -14.69 -8.46
N GLY A 94 18.30 -13.94 -7.85
CA GLY A 94 19.56 -14.45 -7.30
C GLY A 94 20.60 -14.80 -8.36
N THR A 95 20.41 -14.38 -9.61
CA THR A 95 21.30 -14.65 -10.75
C THR A 95 22.31 -13.52 -11.01
N ALA A 96 22.33 -12.49 -10.16
CA ALA A 96 23.22 -11.34 -10.31
C ALA A 96 24.67 -11.63 -9.89
N SER A 97 25.61 -10.90 -10.50
CA SER A 97 27.06 -11.05 -10.29
C SER A 97 27.56 -10.75 -8.86
N LYS A 98 26.72 -10.12 -8.01
CA LYS A 98 27.03 -9.77 -6.61
C LYS A 98 26.05 -10.45 -5.65
N PRO A 99 26.18 -11.76 -5.38
CA PRO A 99 25.21 -12.52 -4.60
C PRO A 99 25.18 -12.13 -3.10
N SER A 100 26.21 -11.45 -2.58
CA SER A 100 26.32 -11.05 -1.17
C SER A 100 25.45 -9.85 -0.79
N GLN A 101 25.00 -9.06 -1.76
CA GLN A 101 24.12 -7.92 -1.52
C GLN A 101 22.69 -8.43 -1.40
N MET A 102 22.24 -8.69 -0.17
CA MET A 102 20.90 -9.20 0.11
C MET A 102 19.88 -8.08 0.36
N ILE A 103 20.31 -6.82 0.35
CA ILE A 103 19.41 -5.66 0.46
C ILE A 103 19.69 -4.72 -0.71
N ILE A 104 18.65 -4.36 -1.46
CA ILE A 104 18.67 -3.20 -2.34
C ILE A 104 17.74 -2.14 -1.77
N TRP A 105 18.26 -0.93 -1.58
CA TRP A 105 17.47 0.24 -1.24
C TRP A 105 17.39 1.19 -2.43
N VAL A 106 16.20 1.31 -3.02
CA VAL A 106 15.89 2.27 -4.08
C VAL A 106 15.33 3.54 -3.45
N LYS A 107 16.08 4.62 -3.52
CA LYS A 107 15.75 5.92 -2.90
C LYS A 107 15.46 6.97 -3.96
N GLY A 108 14.52 7.87 -3.69
CA GLY A 108 14.22 8.98 -4.59
C GLY A 108 13.04 9.83 -4.13
N PRO A 109 12.83 11.02 -4.71
CA PRO A 109 11.78 11.95 -4.29
C PRO A 109 10.36 11.43 -4.58
N ALA A 110 9.33 12.14 -4.12
CA ALA A 110 7.95 11.85 -4.49
C ALA A 110 7.75 11.97 -6.02
N GLY A 111 6.84 11.19 -6.60
CA GLY A 111 6.49 11.33 -8.02
C GLY A 111 7.43 10.68 -9.04
N VAL A 112 8.55 10.06 -8.61
CA VAL A 112 9.48 9.31 -9.49
C VAL A 112 9.11 7.84 -9.70
N ARG A 113 7.86 7.46 -9.40
CA ARG A 113 7.28 6.15 -9.71
C ARG A 113 7.91 4.92 -9.06
N LYS A 114 8.48 5.06 -7.86
CA LYS A 114 8.98 3.92 -7.05
C LYS A 114 7.94 2.80 -6.93
N SER A 115 6.70 3.13 -6.57
CA SER A 115 5.61 2.15 -6.44
C SER A 115 5.31 1.40 -7.73
N THR A 116 5.42 2.04 -8.90
CA THR A 116 5.32 1.36 -10.20
C THR A 116 6.45 0.34 -10.37
N ILE A 117 7.70 0.72 -10.10
CA ILE A 117 8.86 -0.18 -10.20
C ILE A 117 8.66 -1.39 -9.27
N ALA A 118 8.24 -1.15 -8.02
CA ALA A 118 7.97 -2.20 -7.06
C ALA A 118 6.91 -3.21 -7.54
N GLN A 119 5.81 -2.72 -8.12
CA GLN A 119 4.76 -3.58 -8.68
C GLN A 119 5.25 -4.37 -9.89
N THR A 120 5.90 -3.73 -10.85
CA THR A 120 6.41 -4.44 -12.03
C THR A 120 7.48 -5.46 -11.66
N CYS A 121 8.35 -5.16 -10.69
CA CYS A 121 9.28 -6.16 -10.15
C CYS A 121 8.55 -7.32 -9.47
N ALA A 122 7.46 -7.06 -8.74
CA ALA A 122 6.65 -8.11 -8.14
C ALA A 122 6.04 -9.03 -9.21
N ASP A 123 5.43 -8.46 -10.25
CA ASP A 123 4.87 -9.20 -11.39
C ASP A 123 5.93 -10.08 -12.08
N GLN A 124 7.16 -9.58 -12.26
CA GLN A 124 8.24 -10.31 -12.95
C GLN A 124 8.98 -11.33 -12.07
N LEU A 125 8.93 -11.17 -10.76
CA LEU A 125 9.53 -12.11 -9.81
C LEU A 125 8.59 -13.27 -9.50
N ASP A 126 7.28 -13.00 -9.41
CA ASP A 126 6.21 -13.99 -9.20
C ASP A 126 6.60 -15.11 -8.23
N ASP A 127 6.93 -16.30 -8.74
CA ASP A 127 7.39 -17.47 -7.97
C ASP A 127 8.58 -17.19 -7.03
N MET A 128 9.40 -16.18 -7.29
CA MET A 128 10.57 -15.79 -6.50
C MET A 128 10.24 -14.87 -5.32
N LEU A 129 8.99 -14.45 -5.15
CA LEU A 129 8.56 -13.64 -4.02
C LEU A 129 8.30 -14.49 -2.77
N ALA A 130 8.77 -14.00 -1.63
CA ALA A 130 8.35 -14.46 -0.30
C ALA A 130 7.22 -13.60 0.26
N GLY A 131 7.03 -12.39 -0.27
CA GLY A 131 5.97 -11.48 0.13
C GLY A 131 6.23 -10.06 -0.37
N VAL A 132 5.17 -9.26 -0.38
CA VAL A 132 5.20 -7.86 -0.76
C VAL A 132 4.41 -7.04 0.25
N PHE A 133 4.92 -5.88 0.62
CA PHE A 133 4.22 -4.93 1.47
C PHE A 133 4.28 -3.52 0.89
N PHE A 134 3.14 -3.00 0.45
CA PHE A 134 2.97 -1.63 0.00
C PHE A 134 2.45 -0.75 1.14
N PHE A 135 3.34 0.04 1.73
CA PHE A 135 2.93 1.08 2.66
C PHE A 135 2.16 2.18 1.92
N SER A 136 0.99 2.51 2.46
CA SER A 136 0.12 3.54 1.88
C SER A 136 -0.68 4.20 2.99
N GLN A 137 -0.55 5.52 3.17
CA GLN A 137 -1.43 6.27 4.06
C GLN A 137 -2.87 6.29 3.50
N LEU A 138 -2.99 6.43 2.17
CA LEU A 138 -4.27 6.49 1.47
C LEU A 138 -5.12 5.23 1.65
N ASN A 139 -4.47 4.06 1.66
CA ASN A 139 -5.13 2.77 1.83
C ASN A 139 -5.07 2.27 3.28
N PHE A 140 -4.65 3.10 4.23
CA PHE A 140 -4.47 2.71 5.65
C PHE A 140 -3.56 1.49 5.84
N CYS A 141 -2.55 1.37 4.98
CA CYS A 141 -1.50 0.35 5.05
C CYS A 141 -0.24 0.89 5.74
N ASN A 142 -0.37 1.82 6.69
CA ASN A 142 0.75 2.51 7.34
C ASN A 142 1.03 2.02 8.78
N TYR A 143 0.43 0.93 9.23
CA TYR A 143 0.60 0.43 10.60
C TYR A 143 1.85 -0.47 10.75
N PRO A 144 2.87 -0.07 11.52
CA PRO A 144 4.10 -0.84 11.65
C PRO A 144 3.88 -2.23 12.26
N ASN A 145 3.02 -2.35 13.27
CA ASN A 145 2.74 -3.61 13.97
C ASN A 145 2.03 -4.66 13.10
N LYS A 146 1.62 -4.32 11.87
CA LYS A 146 1.06 -5.29 10.93
C LYS A 146 2.03 -5.71 9.84
N PHE A 147 3.21 -5.10 9.78
CA PHE A 147 4.19 -5.34 8.72
C PHE A 147 4.66 -6.80 8.70
N PHE A 148 5.19 -7.28 9.83
CA PHE A 148 5.72 -8.64 9.94
C PHE A 148 4.62 -9.71 10.00
N THR A 149 3.46 -9.42 10.57
CA THR A 149 2.33 -10.37 10.55
C THR A 149 1.82 -10.60 9.13
N THR A 150 1.65 -9.52 8.35
CA THR A 150 1.19 -9.59 6.96
C THR A 150 2.16 -10.35 6.07
N LEU A 151 3.45 -10.02 6.15
CA LEU A 151 4.47 -10.72 5.37
C LEU A 151 4.61 -12.19 5.81
N SER A 152 4.46 -12.50 7.10
CA SER A 152 4.52 -13.88 7.61
C SER A 152 3.33 -14.70 7.11
N HIS A 153 2.13 -14.10 7.07
CA HIS A 153 0.96 -14.74 6.49
C HIS A 153 1.17 -15.03 4.99
N GLN A 154 1.64 -14.05 4.20
CA GLN A 154 1.93 -14.26 2.77
C GLN A 154 2.93 -15.40 2.56
N LEU A 155 3.99 -15.43 3.38
CA LEU A 155 5.00 -16.47 3.32
C LEU A 155 4.47 -17.86 3.69
N ALA A 156 3.58 -17.95 4.68
CA ALA A 156 2.94 -19.21 5.07
C ALA A 156 1.96 -19.75 4.02
N MET A 157 1.35 -18.88 3.22
CA MET A 157 0.53 -19.29 2.07
C MET A 157 1.36 -19.75 0.88
N TRP A 158 2.67 -19.49 0.88
CA TRP A 158 3.55 -19.90 -0.20
C TRP A 158 3.94 -21.39 -0.05
N PHE A 159 3.35 -22.21 -0.92
CA PHE A 159 3.32 -23.68 -0.89
C PHE A 159 4.69 -24.42 -0.75
N PRO A 160 5.83 -23.91 -1.26
CA PRO A 160 7.09 -24.67 -1.23
C PRO A 160 7.95 -24.56 0.04
N ILE A 161 7.55 -23.87 1.11
CA ILE A 161 8.25 -24.00 2.42
C ILE A 161 7.48 -25.00 3.28
N SER A 162 7.73 -26.28 3.05
CA SER A 162 7.18 -27.36 3.86
C SER A 162 7.55 -27.15 5.34
N GLY A 163 6.54 -26.92 6.18
CA GLY A 163 6.69 -26.77 7.62
C GLY A 163 6.74 -25.32 8.16
N TYR A 164 6.94 -24.28 7.34
CA TYR A 164 6.86 -22.90 7.87
C TYR A 164 5.45 -22.57 8.33
N ALA A 165 4.45 -22.87 7.51
CA ALA A 165 3.04 -22.64 7.86
C ALA A 165 2.64 -23.36 9.16
N ASP A 166 3.07 -24.61 9.33
CA ASP A 166 2.80 -25.40 10.54
C ASP A 166 3.46 -24.80 11.79
N LEU A 167 4.71 -24.37 11.67
CA LEU A 167 5.44 -23.71 12.77
C LEU A 167 4.79 -22.40 13.18
N ILE A 168 4.28 -21.63 12.22
CA ILE A 168 3.59 -20.37 12.50
C ILE A 168 2.19 -20.62 13.08
N ASP A 169 1.45 -21.58 12.54
CA ASP A 169 0.14 -21.97 13.08
C ASP A 169 0.26 -22.39 14.55
N GLU A 170 1.22 -23.27 14.86
CA GLU A 170 1.50 -23.71 16.21
C GLU A 170 1.93 -22.54 17.11
N ALA A 171 2.91 -21.73 16.67
CA ALA A 171 3.43 -20.63 17.48
C ALA A 171 2.35 -19.61 17.86
N VAL A 172 1.52 -19.20 16.89
CA VAL A 172 0.45 -18.22 17.12
C VAL A 172 -0.73 -18.83 17.87
N HIS A 173 -1.00 -20.13 17.70
CA HIS A 173 -2.01 -20.82 18.50
C HIS A 173 -1.61 -20.89 19.99
N LEU A 174 -0.34 -21.21 20.27
CA LEU A 174 0.19 -21.30 21.64
C LEU A 174 0.32 -19.93 22.31
N ASP A 175 0.74 -18.91 21.57
CA ASP A 175 0.87 -17.54 22.06
C ASP A 175 0.20 -16.56 21.09
N ASN A 176 -1.10 -16.34 21.29
CA ASN A 176 -1.88 -15.40 20.50
C ASN A 176 -1.43 -13.94 20.65
N THR A 177 -0.56 -13.62 21.63
CA THR A 177 -0.06 -12.27 21.83
C THR A 177 1.04 -11.90 20.84
N ILE A 178 1.64 -12.89 20.15
CA ILE A 178 2.71 -12.69 19.15
C ILE A 178 2.32 -11.61 18.12
N VAL A 179 1.10 -11.65 17.62
CA VAL A 179 0.60 -10.69 16.61
C VAL A 179 0.49 -9.25 17.13
N GLY A 180 0.50 -9.05 18.45
CA GLY A 180 0.50 -7.74 19.11
C GLY A 180 1.83 -7.33 19.73
N LYS A 181 2.89 -8.16 19.63
CA LYS A 181 4.22 -7.84 20.17
C LYS A 181 4.88 -6.69 19.43
N THR A 182 5.98 -6.18 20.00
CA THR A 182 6.87 -5.21 19.33
C THR A 182 7.38 -5.78 18.00
N LEU A 183 7.84 -4.92 17.10
CA LEU A 183 8.43 -5.32 15.81
C LEU A 183 9.54 -6.38 15.97
N VAL A 184 10.39 -6.22 16.99
CA VAL A 184 11.46 -7.18 17.31
C VAL A 184 10.87 -8.52 17.78
N GLY A 185 9.85 -8.47 18.64
CA GLY A 185 9.17 -9.68 19.12
C GLY A 185 8.44 -10.44 18.01
N GLN A 186 7.73 -9.71 17.14
CA GLN A 186 7.11 -10.29 15.95
C GLN A 186 8.15 -10.93 15.04
N PHE A 187 9.23 -10.21 14.69
CA PHE A 187 10.27 -10.75 13.80
C PHE A 187 10.92 -12.01 14.38
N ARG A 188 11.21 -12.01 15.68
CA ARG A 188 11.77 -13.18 16.36
C ARG A 188 10.87 -14.40 16.21
N HIS A 189 9.61 -14.28 16.61
CA HIS A 189 8.70 -15.43 16.68
C HIS A 189 8.13 -15.85 15.33
N LEU A 190 8.00 -14.92 14.37
CA LEU A 190 7.43 -15.19 13.04
C LEU A 190 8.50 -15.48 11.98
N TYR A 191 9.78 -15.16 12.23
CA TYR A 191 10.84 -15.37 11.25
C TYR A 191 12.06 -16.07 11.86
N SER A 192 12.75 -15.42 12.79
CA SER A 192 14.04 -15.94 13.29
C SER A 192 13.93 -17.34 13.89
N ASP A 193 12.99 -17.55 14.83
CA ASP A 193 12.82 -18.83 15.51
C ASP A 193 12.31 -19.92 14.53
N PRO A 194 11.29 -19.67 13.67
CA PRO A 194 10.88 -20.63 12.64
C PRO A 194 11.99 -21.01 11.65
N PHE A 195 12.76 -20.05 11.13
CA PHE A 195 13.83 -20.35 10.18
C PHE A 195 15.01 -21.10 10.82
N HIS A 196 15.29 -20.85 12.10
CA HIS A 196 16.23 -21.66 12.86
C HIS A 196 15.75 -23.12 12.96
N LYS A 197 14.50 -23.34 13.35
CA LYS A 197 13.92 -24.70 13.44
C LYS A 197 13.92 -25.42 12.09
N LEU A 198 13.59 -24.73 11.00
CA LEU A 198 13.66 -25.30 9.65
C LEU A 198 15.10 -25.69 9.26
N SER A 199 16.08 -24.85 9.62
CA SER A 199 17.49 -25.16 9.42
C SER A 199 17.92 -26.39 10.23
N ASP A 200 17.50 -26.52 11.49
CA ASP A 200 17.79 -27.69 12.34
C ASP A 200 17.18 -28.97 11.74
N MET A 201 15.99 -28.85 11.15
CA MET A 201 15.32 -29.93 10.42
C MET A 201 15.89 -30.19 9.02
N GLN A 202 16.96 -29.49 8.63
CA GLN A 202 17.59 -29.57 7.31
C GLN A 202 16.61 -29.36 6.15
N GLN A 203 15.54 -28.58 6.39
CA GLN A 203 14.55 -28.25 5.37
C GLN A 203 15.14 -27.22 4.42
N PRO A 204 15.28 -27.51 3.11
CA PRO A 204 15.79 -26.55 2.16
C PRO A 204 14.78 -25.41 1.99
N PHE A 205 15.25 -24.17 2.12
CA PHE A 205 14.47 -23.00 1.74
C PHE A 205 15.18 -22.26 0.60
N PRO A 206 14.49 -21.96 -0.50
CA PRO A 206 15.07 -21.15 -1.57
C PRO A 206 15.29 -19.71 -1.09
N SER A 207 16.33 -19.05 -1.60
CA SER A 207 16.48 -17.61 -1.42
C SER A 207 15.36 -16.91 -2.21
N LYS A 208 14.53 -16.15 -1.50
CA LYS A 208 13.35 -15.45 -2.04
C LYS A 208 13.45 -13.96 -1.78
N THR A 209 12.70 -13.19 -2.55
CA THR A 209 12.68 -11.73 -2.46
C THR A 209 11.46 -11.24 -1.70
N ILE A 210 11.66 -10.30 -0.77
CA ILE A 210 10.61 -9.52 -0.13
C ILE A 210 10.70 -8.09 -0.66
N ILE A 211 9.58 -7.56 -1.15
CA ILE A 211 9.48 -6.19 -1.63
C ILE A 211 8.76 -5.33 -0.60
N VAL A 212 9.33 -4.18 -0.26
CA VAL A 212 8.76 -3.20 0.66
C VAL A 212 8.75 -1.86 -0.04
N ASP A 213 7.57 -1.39 -0.44
CA ASP A 213 7.41 -0.07 -1.07
C ASP A 213 6.83 0.94 -0.08
N GLY A 214 7.33 2.17 -0.13
CA GLY A 214 6.82 3.29 0.65
C GLY A 214 7.17 3.23 2.13
N LEU A 215 8.32 2.66 2.53
CA LEU A 215 8.72 2.56 3.95
C LEU A 215 8.63 3.90 4.69
N ASP A 216 8.86 5.02 4.00
CA ASP A 216 8.72 6.38 4.53
C ASP A 216 7.30 6.79 4.93
N LYS A 217 6.29 6.06 4.44
CA LYS A 217 4.86 6.22 4.76
C LYS A 217 4.42 5.40 5.97
N CYS A 218 5.27 4.50 6.49
CA CYS A 218 4.98 3.76 7.72
C CYS A 218 4.85 4.72 8.91
N SER A 219 3.93 4.47 9.84
CA SER A 219 3.66 5.38 10.95
C SER A 219 4.79 5.33 11.99
N GLY A 220 5.33 6.51 12.31
CA GLY A 220 6.35 6.71 13.35
C GLY A 220 7.78 6.50 12.87
N ASN A 221 8.63 7.50 13.09
CA ASN A 221 10.04 7.49 12.66
C ASN A 221 10.83 6.35 13.31
N ASP A 222 10.62 6.09 14.61
CA ASP A 222 11.28 5.01 15.33
C ASP A 222 10.91 3.64 14.77
N SER A 223 9.65 3.46 14.32
CA SER A 223 9.20 2.21 13.70
C SER A 223 9.85 1.99 12.32
N GLN A 224 10.00 3.05 11.53
CA GLN A 224 10.72 3.00 10.24
C GLN A 224 12.17 2.55 10.45
N THR A 225 12.88 3.18 11.40
CA THR A 225 14.26 2.80 11.74
C THR A 225 14.34 1.40 12.35
N ALA A 226 13.39 0.99 13.19
CA ALA A 226 13.35 -0.35 13.76
C ALA A 226 13.18 -1.44 12.68
N ILE A 227 12.30 -1.23 11.69
CA ILE A 227 12.13 -2.14 10.55
C ILE A 227 13.46 -2.29 9.79
N ILE A 228 14.14 -1.19 9.48
CA ILE A 228 15.44 -1.22 8.78
C ILE A 228 16.46 -2.02 9.59
N ASN A 229 16.61 -1.70 10.88
CA ASN A 229 17.58 -2.37 11.74
C ASN A 229 17.32 -3.87 11.88
N ILE A 230 16.05 -4.28 12.01
CA ILE A 230 15.67 -5.69 12.06
C ILE A 230 16.07 -6.41 10.76
N ILE A 231 15.73 -5.84 9.61
CA ILE A 231 16.07 -6.40 8.29
C ILE A 231 17.59 -6.52 8.14
N VAL A 232 18.32 -5.43 8.42
CA VAL A 232 19.79 -5.39 8.32
C VAL A 232 20.44 -6.43 9.23
N ASN A 233 20.01 -6.51 10.49
CA ASN A 233 20.54 -7.48 11.44
C ASN A 233 20.24 -8.92 11.01
N SER A 234 19.06 -9.17 10.44
CA SER A 234 18.70 -10.50 9.94
C SER A 234 19.59 -10.97 8.79
N VAL A 235 19.96 -10.04 7.89
CA VAL A 235 20.87 -10.31 6.78
C VAL A 235 22.30 -10.50 7.28
N ALA A 236 22.77 -9.60 8.16
CA ALA A 236 24.14 -9.66 8.71
C ALA A 236 24.39 -10.94 9.51
N SER A 237 23.40 -11.38 10.30
CA SER A 237 23.46 -12.61 11.09
C SER A 237 23.06 -13.87 10.30
N LYS A 238 22.57 -13.70 9.06
CA LYS A 238 22.02 -14.78 8.23
C LYS A 238 20.88 -15.56 8.91
N SER A 239 20.09 -14.89 9.75
CA SER A 239 18.98 -15.52 10.47
C SER A 239 17.79 -15.85 9.57
N THR A 240 17.74 -15.29 8.36
CA THR A 240 16.71 -15.55 7.34
C THR A 240 17.31 -15.55 5.93
N PRO A 241 16.69 -16.24 4.96
CA PRO A 241 17.22 -16.37 3.58
C PRO A 241 16.85 -15.25 2.60
N PHE A 242 16.21 -14.18 3.07
CA PHE A 242 15.53 -13.25 2.18
C PHE A 242 16.46 -12.21 1.56
N ARG A 243 16.17 -11.89 0.30
CA ARG A 243 16.59 -10.65 -0.34
C ARG A 243 15.53 -9.59 -0.10
N TRP A 244 15.94 -8.37 0.26
CA TRP A 244 15.03 -7.26 0.58
C TRP A 244 15.16 -6.15 -0.45
N LEU A 245 14.11 -5.94 -1.24
CA LEU A 245 13.99 -4.77 -2.09
C LEU A 245 13.17 -3.72 -1.34
N ILE A 246 13.80 -2.63 -0.93
CA ILE A 246 13.16 -1.56 -0.17
C ILE A 246 13.11 -0.31 -1.03
N LEU A 247 11.94 0.29 -1.19
CA LEU A 247 11.75 1.54 -1.90
C LEU A 247 11.19 2.59 -0.95
N SER A 248 11.84 3.75 -0.88
CA SER A 248 11.38 4.84 0.00
C SER A 248 11.83 6.22 -0.46
N ARG A 249 11.24 7.25 0.12
CA ARG A 249 11.78 8.63 0.07
C ARG A 249 13.04 8.74 0.94
N LEU A 250 13.82 9.79 0.67
CA LEU A 250 14.98 10.19 1.47
C LEU A 250 14.50 10.99 2.69
N LYS A 251 14.19 10.32 3.80
CA LYS A 251 13.99 10.98 5.09
C LYS A 251 15.28 10.89 5.92
N PRO A 252 15.70 11.94 6.67
CA PRO A 252 17.01 11.96 7.34
C PRO A 252 17.31 10.72 8.19
N TYR A 253 16.33 10.23 8.93
CA TYR A 253 16.48 9.06 9.80
C TYR A 253 16.48 7.71 9.05
N ILE A 254 15.80 7.61 7.89
CA ILE A 254 15.93 6.46 6.99
C ILE A 254 17.34 6.44 6.39
N VAL A 255 17.80 7.60 5.89
CA VAL A 255 19.14 7.76 5.33
C VAL A 255 20.20 7.38 6.37
N ALA A 256 20.07 7.87 7.60
CA ALA A 256 20.98 7.53 8.69
C ALA A 256 21.00 6.03 9.00
N ALA A 257 19.85 5.35 8.98
CA ALA A 257 19.77 3.91 9.22
C ALA A 257 20.44 3.07 8.13
N PHE A 258 20.40 3.50 6.87
CA PHE A 258 21.06 2.80 5.75
C PHE A 258 22.53 3.21 5.53
N ASN A 259 22.91 4.43 5.91
CA ASN A 259 24.27 4.97 5.70
C ASN A 259 25.23 4.64 6.85
N ASN A 260 25.35 3.35 7.15
CA ASN A 260 26.40 2.84 8.03
C ASN A 260 27.44 2.08 7.19
N ALA A 261 28.72 2.49 7.29
CA ALA A 261 29.81 1.95 6.47
C ALA A 261 29.94 0.42 6.57
N SER A 262 29.63 -0.15 7.74
CA SER A 262 29.64 -1.60 7.99
C SER A 262 28.60 -2.36 7.16
N LEU A 263 27.61 -1.68 6.58
CA LEU A 263 26.52 -2.28 5.79
C LEU A 263 26.82 -2.36 4.29
N SER A 264 27.87 -1.67 3.83
CA SER A 264 28.27 -1.66 2.41
C SER A 264 28.44 -3.05 1.75
N PRO A 265 28.83 -4.14 2.46
CA PRO A 265 28.95 -5.45 1.82
C PRO A 265 27.60 -6.12 1.52
N ILE A 266 26.54 -5.76 2.26
CA ILE A 266 25.22 -6.42 2.22
C ILE A 266 24.12 -5.54 1.61
N ILE A 267 24.33 -4.22 1.55
CA ILE A 267 23.36 -3.26 0.98
C ILE A 267 23.92 -2.64 -0.30
N HIS A 268 23.10 -2.62 -1.34
CA HIS A 268 23.30 -1.79 -2.52
C HIS A 268 22.25 -0.66 -2.54
N GLN A 269 22.70 0.57 -2.76
CA GLN A 269 21.81 1.72 -2.84
C GLN A 269 21.69 2.20 -4.28
N ILE A 270 20.46 2.42 -4.73
CA ILE A 270 20.13 2.94 -6.06
C ILE A 270 19.34 4.23 -5.87
N GLU A 271 19.74 5.30 -6.54
CA GLU A 271 19.06 6.59 -6.48
C GLU A 271 18.30 6.87 -7.78
N LEU A 272 16.99 7.07 -7.68
CA LEU A 272 16.15 7.52 -8.78
C LEU A 272 16.14 9.04 -8.79
N ILE A 273 16.93 9.63 -9.68
CA ILE A 273 17.05 11.08 -9.85
C ILE A 273 15.99 11.55 -10.86
N ILE A 274 15.48 12.78 -10.66
CA ILE A 274 14.67 13.49 -11.65
C ILE A 274 15.63 14.12 -12.64
N LEU A 275 15.58 13.67 -13.88
CA LEU A 275 16.57 13.97 -14.89
C LEU A 275 15.87 14.45 -16.17
N PRO A 276 16.40 15.46 -16.89
CA PRO A 276 15.87 15.89 -18.19
C PRO A 276 15.72 14.74 -19.20
N GLU A 277 16.51 13.68 -19.04
CA GLU A 277 16.45 12.43 -19.78
C GLU A 277 15.10 11.70 -19.66
N LEU A 278 14.25 12.06 -18.69
CA LEU A 278 12.87 11.56 -18.55
C LEU A 278 11.87 12.30 -19.46
N ASN A 279 12.24 13.43 -20.06
CA ASN A 279 11.35 14.25 -20.89
C ASN A 279 10.77 13.48 -22.10
N PRO A 280 11.53 12.65 -22.84
CA PRO A 280 10.98 11.80 -23.89
C PRO A 280 9.90 10.83 -23.38
N GLU A 281 10.01 10.34 -22.15
CA GLU A 281 9.02 9.44 -21.55
C GLU A 281 7.72 10.16 -21.21
N ILE A 282 7.86 11.34 -20.60
CA ILE A 282 6.73 12.19 -20.24
C ILE A 282 6.02 12.64 -21.52
N HIS A 283 6.77 12.91 -22.58
CA HIS A 283 6.21 13.20 -23.90
C HIS A 283 5.38 12.04 -24.41
N HIS A 284 5.95 10.82 -24.41
CA HIS A 284 5.24 9.62 -24.83
C HIS A 284 3.98 9.36 -24.01
N PHE A 285 4.06 9.54 -22.68
CA PHE A 285 2.93 9.46 -21.77
C PHE A 285 1.81 10.43 -22.17
N PHE A 286 2.12 11.72 -22.39
CA PHE A 286 1.12 12.69 -22.80
C PHE A 286 0.52 12.37 -24.17
N THR A 287 1.33 12.01 -25.17
CA THR A 287 0.83 11.61 -26.48
C THR A 287 -0.17 10.46 -26.38
N GLY A 288 0.18 9.40 -25.63
CA GLY A 288 -0.69 8.24 -25.42
C GLY A 288 -1.97 8.61 -24.65
N LYS A 289 -1.82 9.28 -23.50
CA LYS A 289 -2.93 9.59 -22.60
C LYS A 289 -3.92 10.58 -23.21
N LEU A 290 -3.45 11.61 -23.90
CA LEU A 290 -4.34 12.59 -24.54
C LEU A 290 -5.06 11.97 -25.75
N THR A 291 -4.41 11.07 -26.49
CA THR A 291 -5.06 10.30 -27.57
C THR A 291 -6.14 9.36 -27.03
N GLU A 292 -5.89 8.72 -25.89
CA GLU A 292 -6.88 7.90 -25.17
C GLU A 292 -8.09 8.76 -24.76
N ILE A 293 -7.87 9.95 -24.17
CA ILE A 293 -8.92 10.89 -23.79
C ILE A 293 -9.76 11.30 -25.01
N CYS A 294 -9.13 11.63 -26.12
CA CYS A 294 -9.83 11.97 -27.37
C CYS A 294 -10.71 10.80 -27.85
N THR A 295 -10.15 9.59 -27.86
CA THR A 295 -10.85 8.37 -28.28
C THR A 295 -12.05 8.07 -27.39
N LYS A 296 -11.86 8.13 -26.07
CA LYS A 296 -12.90 7.90 -25.05
C LYS A 296 -14.06 8.89 -25.18
N ARG A 297 -13.77 10.15 -25.52
CA ARG A 297 -14.76 11.22 -25.68
C ARG A 297 -15.33 11.34 -27.10
N GLY A 298 -14.83 10.56 -28.06
CA GLY A 298 -15.25 10.62 -29.46
C GLY A 298 -14.92 11.95 -30.14
N ILE A 299 -13.84 12.62 -29.72
CA ILE A 299 -13.39 13.91 -30.28
C ILE A 299 -12.13 13.71 -31.14
N GLU A 300 -11.93 14.58 -32.13
CA GLU A 300 -10.74 14.54 -32.96
C GLU A 300 -9.48 14.92 -32.17
N SER A 301 -8.35 14.31 -32.52
CA SER A 301 -7.03 14.60 -31.93
C SER A 301 -6.27 15.73 -32.64
N SER A 302 -6.88 16.40 -33.62
CA SER A 302 -6.24 17.43 -34.47
C SER A 302 -5.75 18.66 -33.69
N TRP A 303 -6.27 18.90 -32.49
CA TRP A 303 -5.85 19.97 -31.59
C TRP A 303 -4.60 19.64 -30.75
N LEU A 304 -4.14 18.38 -30.74
CA LEU A 304 -2.96 17.94 -30.00
C LEU A 304 -1.68 18.29 -30.77
N ALA A 305 -1.31 19.56 -30.77
CA ALA A 305 -0.07 20.00 -31.38
C ALA A 305 1.14 19.53 -30.55
N ASP A 306 2.18 19.02 -31.23
CA ASP A 306 3.41 18.54 -30.59
C ASP A 306 4.09 19.60 -29.71
N LYS A 307 4.01 20.88 -30.12
CA LYS A 307 4.48 22.03 -29.33
C LYS A 307 3.78 22.18 -27.96
N ASP A 308 2.50 21.82 -27.89
CA ASP A 308 1.71 21.94 -26.66
C ASP A 308 2.05 20.77 -25.73
N ILE A 309 2.27 19.58 -26.30
CA ILE A 309 2.80 18.42 -25.56
C ILE A 309 4.19 18.73 -25.01
N ALA A 310 5.09 19.30 -25.81
CA ALA A 310 6.41 19.72 -25.36
C ALA A 310 6.33 20.73 -24.20
N THR A 311 5.34 21.63 -24.22
CA THR A 311 5.09 22.56 -23.11
C THR A 311 4.63 21.82 -21.85
N LEU A 312 3.74 20.83 -21.97
CA LEU A 312 3.31 19.98 -20.85
C LEU A 312 4.48 19.18 -20.24
N VAL A 313 5.40 18.70 -21.08
CA VAL A 313 6.63 18.03 -20.65
C VAL A 313 7.51 18.97 -19.84
N ASP A 314 7.73 20.19 -20.34
CA ASP A 314 8.54 21.20 -19.66
C ASP A 314 7.98 21.55 -18.27
N ILE A 315 6.67 21.84 -18.17
CA ILE A 315 6.06 22.20 -16.88
C ILE A 315 5.98 21.02 -15.91
N SER A 316 6.00 19.78 -16.42
CA SER A 316 6.04 18.58 -15.58
C SER A 316 7.35 18.48 -14.78
N ALA A 317 8.41 19.21 -15.18
CA ALA A 317 9.71 19.25 -14.49
C ALA A 317 10.28 17.84 -14.19
N GLY A 318 10.09 16.87 -15.10
CA GLY A 318 10.53 15.49 -14.93
C GLY A 318 9.71 14.65 -13.94
N LEU A 319 8.59 15.16 -13.41
CA LEU A 319 7.74 14.46 -12.45
C LEU A 319 6.49 13.86 -13.10
N PHE A 320 6.41 12.53 -13.11
CA PHE A 320 5.22 11.84 -13.58
C PHE A 320 3.97 12.12 -12.74
N ALA A 321 4.12 12.41 -11.44
CA ALA A 321 2.98 12.83 -10.61
C ALA A 321 2.34 14.11 -11.15
N HIS A 322 3.16 15.06 -11.61
CA HIS A 322 2.69 16.28 -12.24
C HIS A 322 2.06 15.98 -13.61
N SER A 323 2.70 15.15 -14.42
CA SER A 323 2.16 14.76 -15.73
C SER A 323 0.79 14.08 -15.63
N HIS A 324 0.59 13.19 -14.66
CA HIS A 324 -0.71 12.57 -14.40
C HIS A 324 -1.74 13.59 -13.94
N ALA A 325 -1.38 14.47 -13.01
CA ALA A 325 -2.30 15.51 -12.53
C ALA A 325 -2.75 16.45 -13.67
N LEU A 326 -1.84 16.83 -14.56
CA LEU A 326 -2.15 17.61 -15.77
C LEU A 326 -3.09 16.84 -16.72
N ALA A 327 -2.82 15.56 -16.97
CA ALA A 327 -3.67 14.75 -17.83
C ALA A 327 -5.08 14.55 -17.24
N HIS A 328 -5.19 14.32 -15.93
CA HIS A 328 -6.48 14.23 -15.24
C HIS A 328 -7.24 15.56 -15.25
N PHE A 329 -6.54 16.68 -15.09
CA PHE A 329 -7.12 18.01 -15.23
C PHE A 329 -7.68 18.26 -16.65
N ILE A 330 -6.99 17.77 -17.68
CA ILE A 330 -7.47 17.84 -19.07
C ILE A 330 -8.69 16.91 -19.29
N ASP A 331 -8.73 15.73 -18.66
CA ASP A 331 -9.88 14.81 -18.70
C ASP A 331 -11.02 15.18 -17.73
N ASP A 332 -11.19 16.46 -17.41
CA ASP A 332 -12.31 16.95 -16.60
C ASP A 332 -13.65 16.77 -17.32
N PRO A 333 -14.58 15.94 -16.77
CA PRO A 333 -15.89 15.71 -17.39
C PRO A 333 -16.82 16.93 -17.29
N ASP A 334 -16.64 17.80 -16.30
CA ASP A 334 -17.51 18.94 -16.03
C ASP A 334 -16.98 20.25 -16.66
N SER A 335 -15.89 20.15 -17.41
CA SER A 335 -15.28 21.29 -18.11
C SER A 335 -15.87 21.57 -19.49
N GLU A 336 -15.49 22.70 -20.09
CA GLU A 336 -15.77 23.03 -21.50
C GLU A 336 -15.03 22.11 -22.51
N GLY A 337 -14.31 21.10 -22.03
CA GLY A 337 -13.68 20.04 -22.82
C GLY A 337 -12.15 20.05 -22.76
N PRO A 338 -11.51 18.97 -23.24
CA PRO A 338 -10.05 18.78 -23.12
C PRO A 338 -9.22 19.89 -23.76
N GLN A 339 -9.66 20.40 -24.91
CA GLN A 339 -8.98 21.48 -25.62
C GLN A 339 -8.97 22.78 -24.81
N HIS A 340 -10.09 23.13 -24.17
CA HIS A 340 -10.17 24.31 -23.33
C HIS A 340 -9.28 24.17 -22.09
N GLN A 341 -9.32 23.01 -21.41
CA GLN A 341 -8.46 22.75 -20.25
C GLN A 341 -6.96 22.76 -20.60
N LEU A 342 -6.59 22.30 -21.80
CA LEU A 342 -5.21 22.45 -22.28
C LEU A 342 -4.84 23.93 -22.41
N GLN A 343 -5.68 24.76 -23.05
CA GLN A 343 -5.39 26.19 -23.21
C GLN A 343 -5.26 26.92 -21.86
N VAL A 344 -6.08 26.53 -20.90
CA VAL A 344 -5.95 26.96 -19.51
C VAL A 344 -4.55 26.68 -18.96
N ILE A 345 -4.06 25.45 -19.09
CA ILE A 345 -2.74 25.07 -18.58
C ILE A 345 -1.67 25.90 -19.27
N LEU A 346 -1.75 25.99 -20.61
CA LEU A 346 -0.79 26.74 -21.42
C LEU A 346 -0.73 28.22 -21.03
N SER A 347 -1.85 28.82 -20.63
CA SER A 347 -1.88 30.22 -20.15
C SER A 347 -1.08 30.46 -18.87
N GLN A 348 -0.92 29.42 -18.02
CA GLN A 348 -0.19 29.47 -16.75
C GLN A 348 1.21 28.83 -16.85
N ALA A 349 1.55 28.24 -18.00
CA ALA A 349 2.75 27.43 -18.15
C ALA A 349 4.06 28.18 -17.84
N GLY A 350 4.11 29.48 -18.13
CA GLY A 350 5.28 30.32 -17.83
C GLY A 350 5.60 30.39 -16.33
N GLU A 351 4.59 30.59 -15.49
CA GLU A 351 4.76 30.66 -14.03
C GLU A 351 5.10 29.29 -13.44
N ILE A 352 4.41 28.24 -13.90
CA ILE A 352 4.64 26.85 -13.46
C ILE A 352 6.06 26.41 -13.82
N LYS A 353 6.54 26.72 -15.03
CA LYS A 353 7.90 26.41 -15.48
C LYS A 353 8.95 27.09 -14.61
N GLN A 354 8.79 28.38 -14.31
CA GLN A 354 9.71 29.12 -13.45
C GLN A 354 9.79 28.56 -12.03
N ALA A 355 8.68 28.03 -11.49
CA ALA A 355 8.69 27.34 -10.21
C ALA A 355 9.49 26.02 -10.29
N GLY A 356 9.32 25.27 -11.38
CA GLY A 356 10.04 24.00 -11.63
C GLY A 356 11.55 24.15 -11.76
N GLU A 357 12.03 25.27 -12.33
CA GLU A 357 13.47 25.60 -12.40
C GLU A 357 14.12 25.73 -11.03
N LYS A 358 13.37 26.13 -9.99
CA LYS A 358 13.86 26.18 -8.60
C LYS A 358 13.84 24.79 -7.97
N HIS A 359 12.73 24.09 -8.11
CA HIS A 359 12.55 22.75 -7.56
C HIS A 359 11.40 22.01 -8.29
N PRO A 360 11.57 20.75 -8.71
CA PRO A 360 10.53 20.03 -9.45
C PRO A 360 9.17 19.97 -8.73
N LEU A 361 9.16 19.75 -7.40
CA LEU A 361 7.90 19.74 -6.64
C LEU A 361 7.23 21.11 -6.58
N ALA A 362 7.98 22.22 -6.68
CA ALA A 362 7.38 23.56 -6.64
C ALA A 362 6.50 23.83 -7.87
N ALA A 363 6.83 23.27 -9.04
CA ALA A 363 5.93 23.32 -10.20
C ALA A 363 4.61 22.58 -9.94
N LEU A 364 4.69 21.41 -9.29
CA LEU A 364 3.52 20.60 -8.95
C LEU A 364 2.65 21.28 -7.89
N ASP A 365 3.26 21.86 -6.86
CA ASP A 365 2.57 22.59 -5.80
C ASP A 365 1.85 23.83 -6.36
N LEU A 366 2.52 24.55 -7.28
CA LEU A 366 1.91 25.72 -7.94
C LEU A 366 0.75 25.31 -8.85
N PHE A 367 0.86 24.15 -9.53
CA PHE A 367 -0.25 23.57 -10.27
C PHE A 367 -1.44 23.26 -9.35
N TYR A 368 -1.22 22.62 -8.20
CA TYR A 368 -2.29 22.32 -7.25
C TYR A 368 -2.94 23.60 -6.73
N ASP A 369 -2.16 24.63 -6.39
CA ASP A 369 -2.69 25.91 -5.92
C ASP A 369 -3.51 26.64 -6.99
N ILE A 370 -2.93 26.89 -8.17
CA ILE A 370 -3.54 27.75 -9.19
C ILE A 370 -4.63 27.04 -9.98
N LEU A 371 -4.38 25.80 -10.40
CA LEU A 371 -5.26 25.11 -11.34
C LEU A 371 -6.24 24.17 -10.66
N VAL A 372 -5.93 23.65 -9.47
CA VAL A 372 -6.89 22.80 -8.74
C VAL A 372 -7.65 23.62 -7.69
N LEU A 373 -6.96 24.25 -6.75
CA LEU A 373 -7.63 24.86 -5.59
C LEU A 373 -8.26 26.23 -5.87
N LYS A 374 -7.55 27.16 -6.53
CA LYS A 374 -8.06 28.53 -6.78
C LYS A 374 -9.25 28.60 -7.75
N ARG A 375 -9.50 27.54 -8.52
CA ARG A 375 -10.67 27.42 -9.39
C ARG A 375 -11.93 27.00 -8.65
N ILE A 376 -11.78 26.40 -7.48
CA ILE A 376 -12.90 26.06 -6.63
C ILE A 376 -13.49 27.37 -6.11
N PRO A 377 -14.79 27.65 -6.33
CA PRO A 377 -15.43 28.85 -5.80
C PRO A 377 -15.19 28.97 -4.29
N GLU A 378 -14.94 30.19 -3.79
CA GLU A 378 -14.69 30.41 -2.35
C GLU A 378 -15.79 29.82 -1.46
N THR A 379 -17.03 29.80 -1.95
CA THR A 379 -18.20 29.21 -1.27
C THR A 379 -18.08 27.69 -1.07
N ARG A 380 -17.31 26.99 -1.92
CA ARG A 380 -17.03 25.55 -1.85
C ARG A 380 -15.68 25.26 -1.17
N CYS A 381 -14.71 26.16 -1.28
CA CYS A 381 -13.34 25.97 -0.82
C CYS A 381 -13.28 25.56 0.67
N ARG A 382 -14.05 26.24 1.54
CA ARG A 382 -14.12 25.89 2.96
C ARG A 382 -14.65 24.48 3.21
N ALA A 383 -15.66 24.04 2.46
CA ALA A 383 -16.22 22.70 2.62
C ALA A 383 -15.22 21.63 2.14
N ILE A 384 -14.50 21.90 1.05
CA ILE A 384 -13.46 21.00 0.53
C ILE A 384 -12.27 20.92 1.49
N GLN A 385 -11.80 22.04 2.03
CA GLN A 385 -10.78 22.05 3.07
C GLN A 385 -11.21 21.21 4.29
N GLN A 386 -12.48 21.29 4.69
CA GLN A 386 -13.02 20.47 5.77
C GLN A 386 -13.08 18.97 5.40
N ILE A 387 -13.43 18.62 4.15
CA ILE A 387 -13.35 17.24 3.65
C ILE A 387 -11.91 16.72 3.77
N LEU A 388 -10.95 17.48 3.25
CA LEU A 388 -9.52 17.12 3.26
C LEU A 388 -8.97 17.02 4.68
N LEU A 389 -9.38 17.92 5.57
CA LEU A 389 -9.00 17.91 7.00
C LEU A 389 -9.56 16.69 7.73
N VAL A 390 -10.82 16.33 7.50
CA VAL A 390 -11.41 15.14 8.13
C VAL A 390 -10.77 13.87 7.57
N CYS A 391 -10.43 13.84 6.28
CA CYS A 391 -9.67 12.75 5.66
C CYS A 391 -8.26 12.58 6.26
N SER A 392 -7.58 13.68 6.63
CA SER A 392 -6.23 13.63 7.24
C SER A 392 -6.24 13.35 8.75
N ILE A 393 -7.20 13.88 9.51
CA ILE A 393 -7.20 13.81 10.99
C ILE A 393 -7.94 12.59 11.55
N VAL A 394 -9.13 12.28 11.04
CA VAL A 394 -10.11 11.52 11.84
C VAL A 394 -9.96 10.00 11.72
N LEU A 395 -9.27 9.47 10.71
CA LEU A 395 -9.58 8.12 10.25
C LEU A 395 -8.41 7.13 10.09
N PRO A 396 -7.50 6.97 11.08
CA PRO A 396 -6.57 5.85 11.12
C PRO A 396 -7.19 4.58 11.76
N ASN A 397 -8.50 4.33 11.67
CA ASN A 397 -9.11 3.11 12.20
C ASN A 397 -10.01 2.44 11.16
N LYS A 398 -10.16 1.11 11.26
CA LYS A 398 -11.06 0.23 10.46
C LYS A 398 -12.55 0.63 10.57
N VAL A 399 -12.90 1.88 10.31
CA VAL A 399 -14.27 2.32 10.15
C VAL A 399 -14.67 1.96 8.73
N ASP A 400 -15.78 1.26 8.62
CA ASP A 400 -16.47 0.99 7.36
C ASP A 400 -16.53 2.25 6.48
N TYR A 401 -16.10 2.16 5.22
CA TYR A 401 -15.99 3.28 4.31
C TYR A 401 -17.32 4.01 4.10
N ASP A 402 -18.43 3.28 4.18
CA ASP A 402 -19.78 3.85 4.07
C ASP A 402 -20.08 4.76 5.27
N ARG A 403 -19.66 4.34 6.48
CA ARG A 403 -19.77 5.15 7.70
C ARG A 403 -18.85 6.37 7.68
N LYS A 404 -17.70 6.30 6.98
CA LYS A 404 -16.78 7.43 6.80
C LYS A 404 -17.43 8.53 5.98
N ALA A 405 -18.01 8.21 4.83
CA ALA A 405 -18.68 9.19 3.98
C ALA A 405 -19.89 9.79 4.67
N GLU A 406 -20.67 8.97 5.35
CA GLU A 406 -21.79 9.43 6.17
C GLU A 406 -21.33 10.38 7.28
N LEU A 407 -20.23 10.09 7.98
CA LEU A 407 -19.67 10.98 9.00
C LEU A 407 -19.24 12.33 8.41
N ILE A 408 -18.50 12.32 7.29
CA ILE A 408 -18.05 13.56 6.63
C ILE A 408 -19.26 14.39 6.17
N ARG A 409 -20.24 13.75 5.52
CA ARG A 409 -21.50 14.40 5.11
C ARG A 409 -22.22 15.05 6.28
N ASN A 410 -22.34 14.32 7.39
CA ASN A 410 -23.02 14.79 8.59
C ASN A 410 -22.29 15.95 9.26
N VAL A 411 -20.94 15.89 9.34
CA VAL A 411 -20.11 16.98 9.86
C VAL A 411 -20.25 18.24 9.01
N LEU A 412 -20.29 18.10 7.69
CA LEU A 412 -20.45 19.21 6.75
C LEU A 412 -21.89 19.68 6.61
N ARG A 413 -22.86 18.94 7.18
CA ARG A 413 -24.30 19.15 7.03
C ARG A 413 -24.73 19.23 5.56
N LYS A 414 -24.23 18.30 4.74
CA LYS A 414 -24.52 18.20 3.30
C LYS A 414 -25.37 16.97 2.99
N THR A 415 -26.25 17.10 2.00
CA THR A 415 -26.92 15.93 1.41
C THR A 415 -25.91 15.08 0.63
N GLU A 416 -26.30 13.87 0.24
CA GLU A 416 -25.46 13.00 -0.60
C GLU A 416 -25.04 13.70 -1.90
N ASP A 417 -26.00 14.25 -2.64
CA ASP A 417 -25.76 14.93 -3.91
C ASP A 417 -24.81 16.12 -3.74
N GLN A 418 -24.99 16.91 -2.68
CA GLN A 418 -24.13 18.07 -2.40
C GLN A 418 -22.71 17.66 -2.03
N PHE A 419 -22.55 16.53 -1.33
CA PHE A 419 -21.23 16.01 -0.98
C PHE A 419 -20.54 15.43 -2.21
N LEU A 420 -21.24 14.68 -3.04
CA LEU A 420 -20.71 14.16 -4.30
C LEU A 420 -20.29 15.30 -5.23
N ASP A 421 -21.09 16.35 -5.37
CA ASP A 421 -20.76 17.56 -6.14
C ASP A 421 -19.48 18.27 -5.63
N LEU A 422 -19.28 18.30 -4.30
CA LEU A 422 -18.04 18.82 -3.70
C LEU A 422 -16.84 17.91 -3.99
N CYS A 423 -17.02 16.59 -3.90
CA CYS A 423 -15.97 15.63 -4.24
C CYS A 423 -15.58 15.75 -5.71
N TRP A 424 -16.55 15.88 -6.62
CA TRP A 424 -16.31 16.10 -8.06
C TRP A 424 -15.45 17.33 -8.36
N SER A 425 -15.47 18.35 -7.49
CA SER A 425 -14.56 19.50 -7.62
C SER A 425 -13.07 19.13 -7.41
N LEU A 426 -12.77 17.91 -6.95
CA LEU A 426 -11.42 17.35 -6.79
C LEU A 426 -11.09 16.28 -7.85
N HIS A 427 -11.85 16.15 -8.94
CA HIS A 427 -11.64 15.06 -9.92
C HIS A 427 -10.21 15.00 -10.49
N SER A 428 -9.49 16.12 -10.54
CA SER A 428 -8.12 16.16 -11.10
C SER A 428 -7.10 15.48 -10.19
N VAL A 429 -7.43 15.31 -8.90
CA VAL A 429 -6.54 14.81 -7.86
C VAL A 429 -7.12 13.61 -7.10
N ALA A 430 -8.43 13.39 -7.16
CA ALA A 430 -9.16 12.31 -6.52
C ALA A 430 -9.79 11.36 -7.56
N MET A 431 -9.68 10.06 -7.30
CA MET A 431 -10.39 9.01 -8.00
C MET A 431 -11.83 8.98 -7.51
N LEU A 432 -12.75 9.36 -8.38
CA LEU A 432 -14.17 9.46 -8.04
C LEU A 432 -14.98 8.54 -8.93
N ASP A 433 -15.64 7.57 -8.32
CA ASP A 433 -16.78 6.86 -8.89
C ASP A 433 -17.91 6.80 -7.85
N SER A 434 -19.13 6.44 -8.28
CA SER A 434 -20.31 6.37 -7.41
C SER A 434 -20.14 5.42 -6.21
N SER A 435 -19.20 4.47 -6.26
CA SER A 435 -18.89 3.52 -5.18
C SER A 435 -17.66 3.90 -4.34
N THR A 436 -16.78 4.78 -4.83
CA THR A 436 -15.52 5.16 -4.16
C THR A 436 -15.48 6.61 -3.70
N ALA A 437 -16.44 7.45 -4.09
CA ALA A 437 -16.54 8.83 -3.62
C ALA A 437 -16.58 8.94 -2.08
N ALA A 438 -17.10 7.90 -1.42
CA ALA A 438 -17.08 7.72 0.03
C ALA A 438 -15.67 7.59 0.63
N LYS A 439 -14.73 7.02 -0.12
CA LYS A 439 -13.36 6.73 0.29
C LYS A 439 -12.43 7.92 0.06
N LEU A 440 -12.76 8.76 -0.93
CA LEU A 440 -11.98 9.87 -1.46
C LEU A 440 -10.50 9.48 -1.71
N PRO A 441 -10.22 8.44 -2.51
CA PRO A 441 -8.85 8.02 -2.78
C PRO A 441 -8.19 9.01 -3.75
N PHE A 442 -6.97 9.47 -3.45
CA PHE A 442 -6.22 10.39 -4.32
C PHE A 442 -5.37 9.64 -5.34
N TYR A 443 -5.21 10.21 -6.55
CA TYR A 443 -4.36 9.63 -7.60
C TYR A 443 -2.90 9.52 -7.19
N HIS A 444 -2.41 10.48 -6.40
CA HIS A 444 -1.03 10.48 -5.94
C HIS A 444 -0.88 11.10 -4.55
N ALA A 445 0.02 10.53 -3.74
CA ALA A 445 0.28 11.00 -2.38
C ALA A 445 0.82 12.43 -2.31
N SER A 446 1.41 12.96 -3.40
CA SER A 446 1.92 14.34 -3.44
C SER A 446 0.85 15.39 -3.19
N PHE A 447 -0.41 15.12 -3.52
CA PHE A 447 -1.48 16.06 -3.23
C PHE A 447 -1.74 16.16 -1.73
N MET A 448 -1.73 15.01 -1.02
CA MET A 448 -1.83 15.00 0.44
C MET A 448 -0.61 15.64 1.10
N ASP A 449 0.60 15.37 0.60
CA ASP A 449 1.83 16.02 1.07
C ASP A 449 1.72 17.56 0.94
N PHE A 450 1.31 18.05 -0.24
CA PHE A 450 1.07 19.47 -0.49
C PHE A 450 0.05 20.09 0.49
N MET A 451 -1.03 19.37 0.79
CA MET A 451 -2.04 19.84 1.75
C MET A 451 -1.52 19.87 3.20
N GLU A 452 -0.62 18.96 3.57
CA GLU A 452 0.00 18.92 4.90
C GLU A 452 1.08 19.99 5.08
N ASP A 453 1.83 20.31 4.01
CA ASP A 453 2.93 21.28 4.03
C ASP A 453 2.45 22.76 4.08
N GLN A 454 1.19 23.05 3.73
CA GLN A 454 0.63 24.41 3.66
C GLN A 454 0.15 25.02 5.01
N CYS A 455 0.60 24.53 6.16
CA CYS A 455 0.26 25.12 7.47
C CYS A 455 1.13 26.31 7.88
#